data_AF-A0A7R9VC00-F1
#
_entry.id   AF-A0A7R9VC00-F1
#
_cell.length_a   1.000
_cell.length_b   1.000
_cell.length_c   1.000
_cell.angle_alpha   90.00
_cell.angle_beta   90.00
_cell.angle_gamma   90.00
#
_symmetry.space_group_name_H-M   'P 1'
#
loop_
_entity.id
_entity.type
_entity.pdbx_description
1 polymer ?
#
loop_
_entity_poly.entity_id
_entity_poly.type
_entity_poly.pdbx_seq_one_letter_code
_entity_poly.pdbx_strand_id
1 'polypeptide(L)'
;LNVQPFVKKIFEAVATFGFNDELEITQLNSVEGEVIPLDAPVATEGEANGVERWLLAAQGMMQKSVASVCADALRAYTTTPREKWILEWPGQVVIAVGQTYWTTAATKAIAAGALDALVKANTHELMEEVKLVRGELTALQRATIGALVVIDVHARDVVAEMVKDRVMSEQDFSWQSRLRYYFEDGKLLVRMLNAQCKYGYEYLGNSSRLVITPLTDRCYRTLLGAHHLNLGGAPAG
;
A
#
# COMPACT_ATOMS: atom_id res chain seq x y z
N LEU A 1 -9.16 28.12 5.07
CA LEU A 1 -9.96 27.45 6.16
C LEU A 1 -11.34 26.95 5.72
N ASN A 2 -12.15 27.70 4.97
CA ASN A 2 -13.52 27.30 4.57
C ASN A 2 -13.63 26.01 3.74
N VAL A 3 -12.52 25.54 3.16
CA VAL A 3 -12.45 24.28 2.39
C VAL A 3 -12.39 23.03 3.28
N GLN A 4 -11.95 23.16 4.54
CA GLN A 4 -11.73 22.02 5.46
C GLN A 4 -12.93 21.06 5.56
N PRO A 5 -14.19 21.52 5.68
CA PRO A 5 -15.36 20.63 5.75
C PRO A 5 -15.58 19.78 4.48
N PHE A 6 -14.96 20.15 3.36
CA PHE A 6 -15.12 19.50 2.06
C PHE A 6 -13.92 18.62 1.67
N VAL A 7 -12.79 18.69 2.39
CA VAL A 7 -11.54 17.98 2.03
C VAL A 7 -11.79 16.49 1.85
N LYS A 8 -12.50 15.85 2.79
CA LYS A 8 -12.85 14.42 2.72
C LYS A 8 -13.68 14.04 1.48
N LYS A 9 -14.44 14.98 0.91
CA LYS A 9 -15.22 14.74 -0.32
C LYS A 9 -14.35 14.78 -1.58
N ILE A 10 -13.18 15.39 -1.49
CA ILE A 10 -12.22 15.57 -2.59
C ILE A 10 -11.10 14.53 -2.50
N PHE A 11 -10.59 14.30 -1.29
CA PHE A 11 -9.54 13.35 -0.96
C PHE A 11 -10.12 12.30 -0.01
N GLU A 12 -10.29 11.08 -0.49
CA GLU A 12 -11.06 10.03 0.17
C GLU A 12 -10.67 9.80 1.64
N ALA A 13 -9.37 9.81 1.93
CA ALA A 13 -8.85 9.49 3.25
C ALA A 13 -8.33 10.69 4.05
N VAL A 14 -8.34 11.90 3.47
CA VAL A 14 -7.86 13.10 4.17
C VAL A 14 -9.03 13.76 4.87
N ALA A 15 -9.00 13.80 6.20
CA ALA A 15 -9.98 14.50 7.01
C ALA A 15 -9.77 16.01 6.95
N THR A 16 -8.53 16.44 7.16
CA THR A 16 -8.15 17.86 7.23
C THR A 16 -6.73 18.07 6.69
N PHE A 17 -6.43 19.32 6.35
CA PHE A 17 -5.06 19.77 6.11
C PHE A 17 -4.51 20.44 7.37
N GLY A 18 -3.22 20.23 7.65
CA GLY A 18 -2.48 21.09 8.58
C GLY A 18 -1.92 22.31 7.83
N PHE A 19 -1.90 23.45 8.52
CA PHE A 19 -1.39 24.71 7.97
C PHE A 19 -0.30 25.29 8.86
N ASN A 20 0.64 26.03 8.27
CA ASN A 20 1.52 26.95 8.99
C ASN A 20 0.86 28.32 9.19
N ASP A 21 1.60 29.24 9.81
CA ASP A 21 1.15 30.61 10.09
C ASP A 21 0.91 31.42 8.79
N GLU A 22 1.57 31.04 7.71
CA GLU A 22 1.41 31.59 6.36
C GLU A 22 0.24 30.99 5.56
N LEU A 23 -0.60 30.15 6.20
CA LEU A 23 -1.75 29.47 5.58
C LEU A 23 -1.37 28.56 4.41
N GLU A 24 -0.15 28.04 4.38
CA GLU A 24 0.29 27.00 3.46
C GLU A 24 -0.01 25.62 4.05
N ILE A 25 -0.42 24.68 3.20
CA ILE A 25 -0.66 23.30 3.62
C ILE A 25 0.68 22.62 3.85
N THR A 26 0.90 22.06 5.04
CA THR A 26 2.16 21.41 5.43
C THR A 26 2.01 19.91 5.66
N GLN A 27 0.80 19.42 5.90
CA GLN A 27 0.54 18.01 6.15
C GLN A 27 -0.91 17.63 5.84
N LEU A 28 -1.12 16.33 5.63
CA LEU A 28 -2.43 15.69 5.50
C LEU A 28 -2.75 14.96 6.80
N ASN A 29 -3.95 15.14 7.33
CA ASN A 29 -4.42 14.39 8.51
C ASN A 29 -5.53 13.43 8.09
N SER A 30 -5.35 12.15 8.36
CA SER A 30 -6.30 11.11 8.00
C SER A 30 -7.49 11.05 8.95
N VAL A 31 -8.57 10.40 8.52
CA VAL A 31 -9.74 10.16 9.38
C VAL A 31 -9.43 9.19 10.53
N GLU A 32 -8.40 8.35 10.38
CA GLU A 32 -7.87 7.43 11.39
C GLU A 32 -6.81 8.07 12.30
N GLY A 33 -6.47 9.35 12.09
CA GLY A 33 -5.50 10.10 12.89
C GLY A 33 -4.05 9.92 12.44
N GLU A 34 -3.81 9.36 11.26
CA GLU A 34 -2.48 9.28 10.66
C GLU A 34 -2.10 10.63 10.04
N VAL A 35 -0.83 11.03 10.17
CA VAL A 35 -0.34 12.32 9.66
C VAL A 35 0.73 12.08 8.61
N ILE A 36 0.51 12.62 7.41
CA ILE A 36 1.48 12.58 6.31
C ILE A 36 2.04 14.00 6.12
N PRO A 37 3.30 14.26 6.51
CA PRO A 37 3.95 15.53 6.23
C PRO A 37 4.17 15.69 4.72
N LEU A 38 4.01 16.91 4.22
CA LEU A 38 4.33 17.23 2.84
C LEU A 38 5.82 17.54 2.70
N ASP A 39 6.43 17.08 1.60
CA ASP A 39 7.82 17.36 1.26
C ASP A 39 8.12 18.87 1.14
N ALA A 40 7.11 19.65 0.75
CA ALA A 40 7.16 21.11 0.77
C ALA A 40 5.77 21.71 1.03
N PRO A 41 5.68 22.90 1.66
CA PRO A 41 4.43 23.60 1.86
C PRO A 41 3.74 23.93 0.53
N VAL A 42 2.40 23.94 0.54
CA VAL A 42 1.58 24.33 -0.62
C VAL A 42 0.80 25.59 -0.28
N ALA A 43 1.15 26.71 -0.93
CA ALA A 43 0.49 27.99 -0.73
C ALA A 43 -1.00 27.94 -1.12
N THR A 44 -1.86 28.53 -0.28
CA THR A 44 -3.31 28.61 -0.53
C THR A 44 -3.81 30.01 -0.88
N GLU A 45 -2.92 31.02 -0.87
CA GLU A 45 -3.22 32.42 -1.20
C GLU A 45 -2.49 32.89 -2.48
N GLY A 46 -2.98 33.97 -3.10
CA GLY A 46 -2.38 34.63 -4.28
C GLY A 46 -3.36 34.88 -5.44
N GLU A 47 -3.20 36.00 -6.16
CA GLU A 47 -4.12 36.48 -7.22
C GLU A 47 -4.32 35.50 -8.40
N ALA A 48 -3.42 34.52 -8.57
CA ALA A 48 -3.51 33.47 -9.58
C ALA A 48 -4.08 32.13 -9.05
N ASN A 49 -4.48 32.04 -7.78
CA ASN A 49 -4.79 30.78 -7.10
C ASN A 49 -6.28 30.66 -6.76
N GLY A 50 -7.10 30.31 -7.76
CA GLY A 50 -8.42 29.76 -7.50
C GLY A 50 -8.33 28.46 -6.68
N VAL A 51 -9.38 28.14 -5.91
CA VAL A 51 -9.40 26.98 -5.00
C VAL A 51 -8.98 25.68 -5.69
N GLU A 52 -9.41 25.48 -6.93
CA GLU A 52 -9.04 24.33 -7.76
C GLU A 52 -7.53 24.22 -8.01
N ARG A 53 -6.83 25.33 -8.23
CA ARG A 53 -5.39 25.31 -8.56
C ARG A 53 -4.53 24.87 -7.39
N TRP A 54 -4.77 25.40 -6.19
CA TRP A 54 -4.02 24.98 -5.03
C TRP A 54 -4.43 23.57 -4.57
N LEU A 55 -5.68 23.13 -4.82
CA LEU A 55 -6.09 21.74 -4.60
C LEU A 55 -5.33 20.77 -5.51
N LEU A 56 -5.16 21.10 -6.79
CA LEU A 56 -4.34 20.31 -7.72
C LEU A 56 -2.86 20.29 -7.29
N ALA A 57 -2.34 21.42 -6.82
CA ALA A 57 -0.98 21.49 -6.27
C ALA A 57 -0.84 20.63 -5.01
N ALA A 58 -1.83 20.65 -4.11
CA ALA A 58 -1.88 19.81 -2.92
C ALA A 58 -1.95 18.32 -3.28
N GLN A 59 -2.74 17.93 -4.29
CA GLN A 59 -2.79 16.56 -4.79
C GLN A 59 -1.42 16.11 -5.34
N GLY A 60 -0.77 16.94 -6.16
CA GLY A 60 0.56 16.65 -6.68
C GLY A 60 1.61 16.51 -5.57
N MET A 61 1.57 17.39 -4.57
CA MET A 61 2.47 17.33 -3.42
C MET A 61 2.19 16.12 -2.53
N MET A 62 0.92 15.75 -2.33
CA MET A 62 0.52 14.52 -1.64
C MET A 62 1.16 13.31 -2.32
N GLN A 63 0.99 13.15 -3.63
CA GLN A 63 1.55 12.01 -4.37
C GLN A 63 3.07 11.95 -4.26
N LYS A 64 3.74 13.10 -4.36
CA LYS A 64 5.20 13.18 -4.18
C LYS A 64 5.62 12.77 -2.77
N SER A 65 4.94 13.28 -1.75
CA SER A 65 5.28 13.04 -0.35
C SER A 65 5.02 11.58 0.05
N VAL A 66 3.91 10.99 -0.39
CA VAL A 66 3.65 9.54 -0.18
C VAL A 66 4.71 8.71 -0.91
N ALA A 67 5.16 9.09 -2.10
CA ALA A 67 6.26 8.42 -2.79
C ALA A 67 7.58 8.52 -2.02
N SER A 68 7.88 9.69 -1.46
CA SER A 68 9.05 9.94 -0.59
C SER A 68 9.02 9.05 0.64
N VAL A 69 7.90 9.05 1.37
CA VAL A 69 7.68 8.20 2.56
C VAL A 69 7.78 6.71 2.21
N CYS A 70 7.22 6.26 1.08
CA CYS A 70 7.41 4.88 0.60
C CYS A 70 8.88 4.54 0.37
N ALA A 71 9.65 5.44 -0.24
CA ALA A 71 11.07 5.23 -0.51
C ALA A 71 11.90 5.19 0.78
N ASP A 72 11.59 6.02 1.77
CA ASP A 72 12.19 5.98 3.10
C ASP A 72 11.86 4.67 3.82
N ALA A 73 10.59 4.27 3.80
CA ALA A 73 10.12 3.03 4.42
C ALA A 73 10.80 1.79 3.80
N LEU A 74 10.96 1.76 2.46
CA LEU A 74 11.69 0.71 1.74
C LEU A 74 13.14 0.58 2.21
N ARG A 75 13.84 1.71 2.41
CA ARG A 75 15.23 1.73 2.92
C ARG A 75 15.28 1.20 4.35
N ALA A 76 14.39 1.68 5.22
CA ALA A 76 14.35 1.31 6.62
C ALA A 76 14.00 -0.18 6.84
N TYR A 77 13.20 -0.78 5.96
CA TYR A 77 12.72 -2.17 6.11
C TYR A 77 13.84 -3.19 6.31
N THR A 78 15.00 -3.00 5.66
CA THR A 78 16.14 -3.94 5.78
C THR A 78 16.96 -3.78 7.05
N THR A 79 16.79 -2.66 7.77
CA THR A 79 17.65 -2.28 8.92
C THR A 79 16.87 -2.19 10.23
N THR A 80 15.54 -2.15 10.17
CA THR A 80 14.66 -2.12 11.34
C THR A 80 13.97 -3.48 11.50
N PRO A 81 13.91 -4.05 12.73
CA PRO A 81 13.10 -5.25 12.99
C PRO A 81 11.65 -5.06 12.54
N ARG A 82 11.09 -6.05 11.82
CA ARG A 82 9.76 -5.95 11.19
C ARG A 82 8.66 -5.49 12.17
N GLU A 83 8.63 -6.07 13.36
CA GLU A 83 7.68 -5.73 14.44
C GLU A 83 7.70 -4.25 14.84
N LYS A 84 8.89 -3.63 14.83
CA LYS A 84 9.07 -2.21 15.12
C LYS A 84 8.75 -1.37 13.88
N TRP A 85 9.24 -1.81 12.72
CA TRP A 85 9.02 -1.13 11.45
C TRP A 85 7.51 -0.96 11.16
N ILE A 86 6.69 -1.99 11.36
CA ILE A 86 5.22 -1.92 11.17
C ILE A 86 4.56 -0.78 11.96
N LEU A 87 5.10 -0.44 13.13
CA LEU A 87 4.54 0.58 14.03
C LEU A 87 5.00 2.01 13.72
N GLU A 88 6.04 2.17 12.91
CA GLU A 88 6.71 3.44 12.64
C GLU A 88 6.27 4.09 11.32
N TRP A 89 5.68 3.32 10.41
CA TRP A 89 5.30 3.77 9.07
C TRP A 89 3.77 3.86 8.88
N PRO A 90 3.30 4.76 8.00
CA PRO A 90 1.88 4.85 7.66
C PRO A 90 1.31 3.52 7.18
N GLY A 91 0.06 3.18 7.55
CA GLY A 91 -0.51 1.85 7.31
C GLY A 91 -0.58 1.47 5.83
N GLN A 92 -0.90 2.42 4.95
CA GLN A 92 -0.85 2.21 3.49
C GLN A 92 0.57 1.87 3.01
N VAL A 93 1.57 2.55 3.55
CA VAL A 93 2.99 2.36 3.19
C VAL A 93 3.49 1.02 3.71
N VAL A 94 3.12 0.64 4.94
CA VAL A 94 3.39 -0.68 5.53
C VAL A 94 2.93 -1.80 4.60
N ILE A 95 1.69 -1.72 4.10
CA ILE A 95 1.14 -2.72 3.18
C ILE A 95 1.90 -2.74 1.84
N ALA A 96 2.10 -1.59 1.20
CA ALA A 96 2.72 -1.53 -0.11
C ALA A 96 4.18 -2.03 -0.10
N VAL A 97 4.95 -1.63 0.92
CA VAL A 97 6.34 -2.04 1.08
C VAL A 97 6.42 -3.50 1.53
N GLY A 98 5.55 -3.95 2.45
CA GLY A 98 5.44 -5.36 2.83
C GLY A 98 5.18 -6.27 1.62
N GLN A 99 4.24 -5.90 0.75
CA GLN A 99 3.98 -6.65 -0.49
C GLN A 99 5.15 -6.61 -1.47
N THR A 100 5.94 -5.53 -1.49
CA THR A 100 7.16 -5.44 -2.32
C THR A 100 8.22 -6.43 -1.85
N TYR A 101 8.46 -6.51 -0.54
CA TYR A 101 9.42 -7.47 0.04
C TYR A 101 8.92 -8.92 -0.06
N TRP A 102 7.63 -9.16 0.16
CA TRP A 102 7.04 -10.48 -0.08
C TRP A 102 7.19 -10.90 -1.55
N THR A 103 6.91 -10.00 -2.51
CA THR A 103 7.08 -10.29 -3.94
C THR A 103 8.53 -10.68 -4.26
N THR A 104 9.49 -9.96 -3.68
CA THR A 104 10.91 -10.24 -3.84
C THR A 104 11.29 -11.60 -3.23
N ALA A 105 10.80 -11.90 -2.03
CA ALA A 105 11.05 -13.17 -1.34
C ALA A 105 10.45 -14.36 -2.09
N ALA A 106 9.20 -14.24 -2.57
CA ALA A 106 8.54 -15.24 -3.39
C ALA A 106 9.31 -15.50 -4.70
N THR A 107 9.71 -14.45 -5.40
CA THR A 107 10.52 -14.55 -6.62
C THR A 107 11.81 -15.33 -6.39
N LYS A 108 12.55 -14.98 -5.33
CA LYS A 108 13.78 -15.70 -4.95
C LYS A 108 13.51 -17.16 -4.56
N ALA A 109 12.41 -17.42 -3.85
CA ALA A 109 12.04 -18.77 -3.44
C ALA A 109 11.64 -19.66 -4.63
N ILE A 110 10.95 -19.11 -5.63
CA ILE A 110 10.66 -19.83 -6.88
C ILE A 110 11.97 -20.23 -7.57
N ALA A 111 12.86 -19.26 -7.80
CA ALA A 111 14.14 -19.50 -8.47
C ALA A 111 15.04 -20.51 -7.72
N ALA A 112 14.97 -20.52 -6.38
CA ALA A 112 15.74 -21.44 -5.54
C ALA A 112 15.05 -22.79 -5.27
N GLY A 113 13.80 -23.00 -5.72
CA GLY A 113 13.01 -24.18 -5.36
C GLY A 113 12.72 -24.27 -3.85
N ALA A 114 12.60 -23.14 -3.17
CA ALA A 114 12.55 -23.00 -1.71
C ALA A 114 11.19 -22.47 -1.19
N LEU A 115 10.10 -22.70 -1.93
CA LEU A 115 8.76 -22.21 -1.55
C LEU A 115 8.28 -22.75 -0.20
N ASP A 116 8.58 -24.01 0.14
CA ASP A 116 8.27 -24.57 1.47
C ASP A 116 8.95 -23.81 2.62
N ALA A 117 10.17 -23.32 2.40
CA ALA A 117 10.87 -22.51 3.39
C ALA A 117 10.21 -21.13 3.53
N LEU A 118 9.75 -20.55 2.43
CA LEU A 118 9.01 -19.29 2.45
C LEU A 118 7.66 -19.42 3.16
N VAL A 119 6.92 -20.52 3.00
CA VAL A 119 5.69 -20.77 3.77
C VAL A 119 5.97 -20.71 5.27
N LYS A 120 7.05 -21.36 5.72
CA LYS A 120 7.46 -21.36 7.14
C LYS A 120 7.84 -19.95 7.61
N ALA A 121 8.58 -19.20 6.80
CA ALA A 121 8.97 -17.83 7.10
C ALA A 121 7.73 -16.91 7.24
N ASN A 122 6.83 -16.92 6.25
CA ASN A 122 5.58 -16.13 6.30
C ASN A 122 4.71 -16.52 7.50
N THR A 123 4.68 -17.82 7.85
CA THR A 123 3.93 -18.28 9.03
C THR A 123 4.55 -17.76 10.32
N HIS A 124 5.87 -17.71 10.42
CA HIS A 124 6.56 -17.15 11.58
C HIS A 124 6.30 -15.64 11.71
N GLU A 125 6.46 -14.87 10.63
CA GLU A 125 6.20 -13.42 10.62
C GLU A 125 4.75 -13.12 11.04
N LEU A 126 3.78 -13.85 10.49
CA LEU A 126 2.36 -13.72 10.86
C LEU A 126 2.12 -13.98 12.35
N MET A 127 2.82 -14.95 12.95
CA MET A 127 2.68 -15.24 14.38
C MET A 127 3.27 -14.14 15.26
N GLU A 128 4.37 -13.50 14.85
CA GLU A 128 4.91 -12.33 15.55
C GLU A 128 3.96 -11.12 15.42
N GLU A 129 3.33 -10.91 14.27
CA GLU A 129 2.30 -9.88 14.09
C GLU A 129 1.08 -10.13 14.99
N VAL A 130 0.58 -11.38 15.06
CA VAL A 130 -0.52 -11.75 15.96
C VAL A 130 -0.14 -11.53 17.42
N LYS A 131 1.11 -11.80 17.80
CA LYS A 131 1.62 -11.52 19.14
C LYS A 131 1.68 -10.01 19.41
N LEU A 132 2.08 -9.20 18.42
CA LEU A 132 2.09 -7.74 18.52
C LEU A 132 0.68 -7.19 18.78
N VAL A 133 -0.35 -7.71 18.10
CA VAL A 133 -1.76 -7.32 18.32
C VAL A 133 -2.25 -7.56 19.74
N ARG A 134 -1.71 -8.58 20.43
CA ARG A 134 -2.05 -8.91 21.82
C ARG A 134 -1.38 -7.98 22.84
N GLY A 135 -0.41 -7.18 22.41
CA GLY A 135 0.23 -6.17 23.23
C GLY A 135 -0.58 -4.87 23.34
N GLU A 136 0.06 -3.87 23.96
CA GLU A 136 -0.46 -2.51 24.04
C GLU A 136 -0.16 -1.76 22.75
N LEU A 137 -1.21 -1.28 22.09
CA LEU A 137 -1.14 -0.59 20.80
C LEU A 137 -2.13 0.56 20.80
N THR A 138 -1.76 1.65 20.11
CA THR A 138 -2.71 2.72 19.81
C THR A 138 -3.80 2.21 18.86
N ALA A 139 -4.92 2.95 18.78
CA ALA A 139 -6.00 2.61 17.85
C ALA A 139 -5.50 2.57 16.39
N LEU A 140 -4.64 3.52 16.00
CA LEU A 140 -4.05 3.58 14.66
C LEU A 140 -3.13 2.37 14.40
N GLN A 141 -2.24 2.04 15.33
CA GLN A 141 -1.36 0.86 15.19
C GLN A 141 -2.16 -0.44 15.09
N ARG A 142 -3.23 -0.57 15.88
CA ARG A 142 -4.12 -1.73 15.83
C ARG A 142 -4.85 -1.82 14.48
N ALA A 143 -5.25 -0.69 13.89
CA ALA A 143 -5.82 -0.66 12.54
C ALA A 143 -4.79 -1.09 11.48
N THR A 144 -3.55 -0.58 11.56
CA THR A 144 -2.46 -0.96 10.64
C THR A 144 -2.20 -2.46 10.66
N ILE A 145 -2.01 -3.04 11.85
CA ILE A 145 -1.69 -4.47 11.97
C ILE A 145 -2.91 -5.31 11.59
N GLY A 146 -4.13 -4.89 11.94
CA GLY A 146 -5.35 -5.58 11.52
C GLY A 146 -5.48 -5.69 10.00
N ALA A 147 -5.16 -4.61 9.28
CA ALA A 147 -5.11 -4.61 7.82
C ALA A 147 -3.96 -5.47 7.29
N LEU A 148 -2.76 -5.38 7.87
CA LEU A 148 -1.59 -6.13 7.47
C LEU A 148 -1.77 -7.64 7.62
N VAL A 149 -2.30 -8.11 8.75
CA VAL A 149 -2.57 -9.53 9.04
C VAL A 149 -3.46 -10.16 7.96
N VAL A 150 -4.47 -9.43 7.47
CA VAL A 150 -5.33 -9.92 6.38
C VAL A 150 -4.53 -10.15 5.10
N ILE A 151 -3.63 -9.22 4.77
CA ILE A 151 -2.75 -9.31 3.61
C ILE A 151 -1.75 -10.47 3.76
N ASP A 152 -1.13 -10.61 4.94
CA ASP A 152 -0.07 -11.60 5.16
C ASP A 152 -0.60 -13.03 5.31
N VAL A 153 -1.83 -13.20 5.82
CA VAL A 153 -2.56 -14.49 5.74
C VAL A 153 -2.73 -14.90 4.27
N HIS A 154 -3.23 -13.99 3.43
CA HIS A 154 -3.41 -14.27 2.01
C HIS A 154 -2.06 -14.56 1.32
N ALA A 155 -1.03 -13.77 1.62
CA ALA A 155 0.32 -13.93 1.07
C ALA A 155 0.94 -15.29 1.42
N ARG A 156 0.79 -15.77 2.67
CA ARG A 156 1.17 -17.13 3.08
C ARG A 156 0.40 -18.19 2.29
N ASP A 157 -0.93 -18.04 2.19
CA ASP A 157 -1.78 -19.02 1.51
C ASP A 157 -1.48 -19.15 0.02
N VAL A 158 -1.17 -18.04 -0.64
CA VAL A 158 -0.70 -18.04 -2.03
C VAL A 158 0.60 -18.85 -2.16
N VAL A 159 1.57 -18.67 -1.26
CA VAL A 159 2.82 -19.47 -1.32
C VAL A 159 2.53 -20.95 -1.07
N ALA A 160 1.65 -21.28 -0.12
CA ALA A 160 1.27 -22.67 0.14
C ALA A 160 0.52 -23.31 -1.05
N GLU A 161 -0.27 -22.53 -1.78
CA GLU A 161 -0.90 -22.95 -3.05
C GLU A 161 0.15 -23.19 -4.13
N MET A 162 1.12 -22.28 -4.30
CA MET A 162 2.22 -22.45 -5.26
C MET A 162 3.07 -23.70 -5.01
N VAL A 163 3.26 -24.09 -3.75
CA VAL A 163 3.90 -25.37 -3.39
C VAL A 163 3.09 -26.56 -3.91
N LYS A 164 1.77 -26.56 -3.71
CA LYS A 164 0.88 -27.63 -4.20
C LYS A 164 0.86 -27.71 -5.72
N ASP A 165 0.86 -26.55 -6.37
CA ASP A 165 0.91 -26.40 -7.83
C ASP A 165 2.29 -26.75 -8.42
N ARG A 166 3.31 -26.97 -7.57
CA ARG A 166 4.70 -27.24 -7.96
C ARG A 166 5.26 -26.17 -8.89
N VAL A 167 5.07 -24.91 -8.50
CA VAL A 167 5.65 -23.76 -9.21
C VAL A 167 7.17 -23.85 -9.20
N MET A 168 7.78 -23.82 -10.37
CA MET A 168 9.24 -23.89 -10.57
C MET A 168 9.77 -22.70 -11.37
N SER A 169 8.88 -21.90 -11.96
CA SER A 169 9.24 -20.77 -12.80
C SER A 169 8.40 -19.55 -12.46
N GLU A 170 9.00 -18.38 -12.55
CA GLU A 170 8.24 -17.12 -12.47
C GLU A 170 7.23 -16.99 -13.60
N GLN A 171 7.37 -17.74 -14.69
CA GLN A 171 6.40 -17.74 -15.79
C GLN A 171 5.16 -18.62 -15.50
N ASP A 172 5.16 -19.38 -14.40
CA ASP A 172 4.03 -20.22 -14.05
C ASP A 172 2.80 -19.39 -13.71
N PHE A 173 1.64 -19.81 -14.23
CA PHE A 173 0.39 -19.07 -14.09
C PHE A 173 -0.01 -18.84 -12.63
N SER A 174 0.26 -19.80 -11.73
CA SER A 174 -0.07 -19.69 -10.31
C SER A 174 0.60 -18.47 -9.65
N TRP A 175 1.84 -18.13 -10.06
CA TRP A 175 2.54 -16.92 -9.65
C TRP A 175 2.12 -15.68 -10.45
N GLN A 176 2.09 -15.79 -11.78
CA GLN A 176 1.76 -14.66 -12.66
C GLN A 176 0.37 -14.08 -12.38
N SER A 177 -0.57 -14.92 -11.94
CA SER A 177 -1.94 -14.54 -11.66
C SER A 177 -2.15 -13.86 -10.29
N ARG A 178 -1.07 -13.53 -9.57
CA ARG A 178 -1.09 -12.81 -8.28
C ARG A 178 -0.71 -11.35 -8.46
N LEU A 179 -1.17 -10.52 -7.52
CA LEU A 179 -0.81 -9.10 -7.47
C LEU A 179 0.60 -8.99 -6.90
N ARG A 180 1.50 -8.34 -7.65
CA ARG A 180 2.93 -8.31 -7.33
C ARG A 180 3.43 -6.88 -7.36
N TYR A 181 4.20 -6.51 -6.35
CA TYR A 181 4.71 -5.16 -6.16
C TYR A 181 6.22 -5.14 -6.42
N TYR A 182 6.66 -4.20 -7.22
CA TYR A 182 8.06 -4.01 -7.60
C TYR A 182 8.45 -2.57 -7.35
N PHE A 183 9.67 -2.35 -6.87
CA PHE A 183 10.26 -1.03 -6.78
C PHE A 183 11.39 -0.93 -7.80
N GLU A 184 11.15 -0.20 -8.89
CA GLU A 184 12.03 -0.10 -10.05
C GLU A 184 12.16 1.37 -10.45
N ASP A 185 13.37 1.82 -10.76
CA ASP A 185 13.65 3.22 -11.16
C ASP A 185 13.07 4.28 -10.19
N GLY A 186 13.12 3.98 -8.90
CA GLY A 186 12.60 4.85 -7.84
C GLY A 186 11.06 4.89 -7.75
N LYS A 187 10.35 3.98 -8.41
CA LYS A 187 8.88 3.95 -8.49
C LYS A 187 8.34 2.58 -8.14
N LEU A 188 7.24 2.57 -7.40
CA LEU A 188 6.44 1.38 -7.14
C LEU A 188 5.59 1.07 -8.37
N LEU A 189 5.65 -0.18 -8.80
CA LEU A 189 4.90 -0.74 -9.89
C LEU A 189 4.11 -1.94 -9.38
N VAL A 190 2.88 -2.07 -9.85
CA VAL A 190 2.02 -3.22 -9.56
C VAL A 190 1.85 -4.01 -10.84
N ARG A 191 2.10 -5.32 -10.80
CA ARG A 191 1.97 -6.23 -11.93
C ARG A 191 1.05 -7.39 -11.58
N MET A 192 0.25 -7.80 -12.54
CA MET A 192 -0.53 -9.05 -12.50
C MET A 192 -0.75 -9.51 -13.93
N LEU A 193 -0.52 -10.80 -14.19
CA LEU A 193 -0.48 -11.37 -15.53
C LEU A 193 0.45 -10.53 -16.43
N ASN A 194 -0.04 -10.11 -17.59
CA ASN A 194 0.63 -9.22 -18.53
C ASN A 194 0.39 -7.72 -18.26
N ALA A 195 -0.45 -7.37 -17.28
CA ALA A 195 -0.77 -6.00 -16.95
C ALA A 195 0.24 -5.42 -15.96
N GLN A 196 0.63 -4.17 -16.20
CA GLN A 196 1.45 -3.36 -15.31
C GLN A 196 0.81 -1.99 -15.13
N CYS A 197 0.80 -1.51 -13.88
CA CYS A 197 0.35 -0.18 -13.51
C CYS A 197 1.36 0.50 -12.59
N LYS A 198 1.49 1.81 -12.70
CA LYS A 198 2.25 2.59 -11.72
C LYS A 198 1.43 2.69 -10.44
N TYR A 199 2.07 2.57 -9.29
CA TYR A 199 1.42 2.88 -8.03
C TYR A 199 1.06 4.37 -8.01
N GLY A 200 -0.19 4.70 -7.69
CA GLY A 200 -0.71 6.06 -7.84
C GLY A 200 -0.18 7.05 -6.79
N TYR A 201 0.32 6.54 -5.66
CA TYR A 201 0.77 7.34 -4.50
C TYR A 201 -0.26 8.31 -3.93
N GLU A 202 -1.53 8.17 -4.33
CA GLU A 202 -2.61 8.84 -3.64
C GLU A 202 -2.74 8.29 -2.22
N TYR A 203 -2.95 9.20 -1.26
CA TYR A 203 -3.14 8.80 0.12
C TYR A 203 -4.59 8.34 0.33
N LEU A 204 -4.73 7.04 0.60
CA LEU A 204 -6.01 6.33 0.77
C LEU A 204 -6.23 5.87 2.22
N GLY A 205 -5.40 6.35 3.14
CA GLY A 205 -5.58 6.13 4.58
C GLY A 205 -5.29 4.71 5.03
N ASN A 206 -5.50 4.50 6.33
CA ASN A 206 -5.33 3.20 6.96
C ASN A 206 -6.66 2.44 7.05
N SER A 207 -7.26 2.20 5.89
CA SER A 207 -8.54 1.51 5.77
C SER A 207 -8.43 0.02 6.10
N SER A 208 -9.47 -0.53 6.73
CA SER A 208 -9.55 -1.97 6.99
C SER A 208 -9.56 -2.76 5.68
N ARG A 209 -8.99 -3.98 5.71
CA ARG A 209 -8.95 -4.88 4.56
C ARG A 209 -9.95 -6.00 4.74
N LEU A 210 -10.75 -6.22 3.69
CA LEU A 210 -11.58 -7.41 3.60
C LEU A 210 -10.71 -8.62 3.31
N VAL A 211 -11.13 -9.77 3.83
CA VAL A 211 -10.46 -11.05 3.57
C VAL A 211 -10.39 -11.30 2.06
N ILE A 212 -9.19 -11.56 1.56
CA ILE A 212 -8.96 -11.83 0.14
C ILE A 212 -9.32 -13.28 -0.15
N THR A 213 -10.28 -13.47 -1.07
CA THR A 213 -10.76 -14.79 -1.49
C THR A 213 -10.37 -15.07 -2.95
N PRO A 214 -10.48 -16.33 -3.43
CA PRO A 214 -10.31 -16.63 -4.85
C PRO A 214 -11.26 -15.87 -5.79
N LEU A 215 -12.39 -15.35 -5.27
CA LEU A 215 -13.28 -14.48 -6.04
C LEU A 215 -12.71 -13.06 -6.12
N THR A 216 -12.19 -12.53 -5.02
CA THR A 216 -11.49 -11.24 -4.97
C THR A 216 -10.28 -11.21 -5.92
N ASP A 217 -9.46 -12.27 -5.91
CA ASP A 217 -8.32 -12.42 -6.83
C ASP A 217 -8.76 -12.39 -8.30
N ARG A 218 -9.88 -13.05 -8.63
CA ARG A 218 -10.45 -13.00 -9.98
C ARG A 218 -10.91 -11.60 -10.35
N CYS A 219 -11.52 -10.86 -9.43
CA CYS A 219 -11.86 -9.46 -9.66
C CYS A 219 -10.61 -8.61 -9.96
N TYR A 220 -9.52 -8.78 -9.20
CA TYR A 220 -8.27 -8.06 -9.48
C TYR A 220 -7.71 -8.37 -10.87
N ARG A 221 -7.69 -9.65 -11.28
CA ARG A 221 -7.22 -10.06 -12.62
C ARG A 221 -8.02 -9.39 -13.73
N THR A 222 -9.35 -9.44 -13.63
CA THR A 222 -10.25 -8.86 -14.62
C THR A 222 -10.12 -7.34 -14.68
N LEU A 223 -10.13 -6.66 -13.52
CA LEU A 223 -10.09 -5.21 -13.45
C LEU A 223 -8.73 -4.63 -13.88
N LEU A 224 -7.62 -5.24 -13.45
CA LEU A 224 -6.29 -4.77 -13.85
C LEU A 224 -6.04 -5.03 -15.35
N GLY A 225 -6.49 -6.19 -15.86
CA GLY A 225 -6.43 -6.50 -17.29
C GLY A 225 -7.27 -5.53 -18.13
N ALA A 226 -8.50 -5.23 -17.69
CA ALA A 226 -9.35 -4.24 -18.35
C ALA A 226 -8.70 -2.85 -18.32
N HIS A 227 -8.20 -2.41 -17.17
CA HIS A 227 -7.52 -1.13 -17.03
C HIS A 227 -6.30 -1.02 -17.95
N HIS A 228 -5.47 -2.06 -18.03
CA HIS A 228 -4.30 -2.10 -18.93
C HIS A 228 -4.69 -1.97 -20.41
N LEU A 229 -5.88 -2.43 -20.78
CA LEU A 229 -6.45 -2.32 -22.12
C LEU A 229 -7.29 -1.05 -22.33
N ASN A 230 -7.31 -0.13 -21.36
CA ASN A 230 -8.18 1.06 -21.35
C ASN A 230 -9.68 0.72 -21.48
N LEU A 231 -10.10 -0.39 -20.89
CA LEU A 231 -11.49 -0.83 -20.81
C LEU A 231 -12.05 -0.63 -19.40
N GLY A 232 -13.36 -0.47 -19.31
CA GLY A 232 -14.09 -0.55 -18.04
C GLY A 232 -14.23 -1.98 -17.55
N GLY A 233 -14.52 -2.16 -16.26
CA GLY A 233 -14.79 -3.46 -15.66
C GLY A 233 -16.21 -3.54 -15.11
N ALA A 234 -16.88 -4.67 -15.35
CA ALA A 234 -18.21 -4.97 -14.81
C ALA A 234 -18.18 -6.34 -14.08
N PRO A 235 -17.66 -6.40 -12.84
CA PRO A 235 -17.71 -7.62 -12.05
C PRO A 235 -19.17 -7.91 -11.65
N ALA A 236 -19.74 -8.97 -12.21
CA ALA A 236 -21.06 -9.48 -11.83
C ALA A 236 -20.90 -10.57 -10.76
N GLY A 237 -21.66 -10.45 -9.68
CA GLY A 237 -21.65 -11.37 -8.53
C GLY A 237 -23.01 -11.43 -7.87
#